data_AF-A0A382ZD19-F1
#
_entry.id   AF-A0A382ZD19-F1
#
_cell.length_a   1.000
_cell.length_b   1.000
_cell.length_c   1.000
_cell.angle_alpha   90.00
_cell.angle_beta   90.00
_cell.angle_gamma   90.00
#
_symmetry.space_group_name_H-M   'P 1'
#
loop_
_entity.id
_entity.type
_entity.pdbx_description
1 polymer ?
#
loop_
_entity_poly.entity_id
_entity_poly.type
_entity_poly.pdbx_seq_one_letter_code
_entity_poly.pdbx_strand_id
1 'polypeptide(L)'
;MIAPLQVIDVFAAIPSTMSVAGNNIQVLSYDDRRVTLTWNAVDVPGVGFYDYELQVGSDCVASIVTYSDPHSIATIGSFYNLTPDTTYYFRLAAVNASGAGTMSDCISQKTLAAASGGIEHQDVESGQTFDAGAEFAEGQSFSSGTQTFGANTKFNAGTEFAASQEFTAVQTFSGTQVFGASTTFTAGQAFQPGQSFTAGTQTFGAGTTFANHTHFADSQEFGSVQSFGEGAKFGSSTTFGATNTWGD
;
A
#
# COMPACT_ATOMS: atom_id res chain seq x y z
N MET A 1 47.70 -55.27 -32.56
CA MET A 1 46.24 -55.06 -32.66
C MET A 1 45.87 -54.01 -31.64
N ILE A 2 45.78 -52.74 -32.05
CA ILE A 2 45.45 -51.62 -31.16
C ILE A 2 43.93 -51.48 -31.22
N ALA A 3 43.25 -51.56 -30.08
CA ALA A 3 41.82 -51.32 -30.01
C ALA A 3 41.52 -49.85 -30.40
N PRO A 4 40.44 -49.58 -31.15
CA PRO A 4 40.10 -48.20 -31.47
C PRO A 4 39.78 -47.45 -30.18
N LEU A 5 40.41 -46.28 -30.01
CA LEU A 5 40.02 -45.31 -29.00
C LEU A 5 38.58 -44.90 -29.29
N GLN A 6 37.64 -45.38 -28.47
CA GLN A 6 36.33 -44.74 -28.39
C GLN A 6 36.59 -43.36 -27.79
N VAL A 7 36.50 -42.33 -28.63
CA VAL A 7 36.20 -40.98 -28.16
C VAL A 7 34.82 -41.12 -27.53
N ILE A 8 34.79 -41.21 -26.19
CA ILE A 8 33.58 -40.86 -25.47
C ILE A 8 33.41 -39.37 -25.79
N ASP A 9 32.51 -39.06 -26.71
CA ASP A 9 31.94 -37.73 -26.73
C ASP A 9 31.29 -37.60 -25.35
N VAL A 10 31.95 -36.84 -24.47
CA VAL A 10 31.28 -36.27 -23.30
C VAL A 10 30.33 -35.24 -23.90
N PHE A 11 29.22 -35.71 -24.48
CA PHE A 11 28.04 -34.89 -24.64
C PHE A 11 27.79 -34.37 -23.24
N ALA A 12 27.99 -33.06 -23.07
CA ALA A 12 27.64 -32.38 -21.84
C ALA A 12 26.16 -32.68 -21.63
N ALA A 13 25.87 -33.65 -20.77
CA ALA A 13 24.50 -34.08 -20.56
C ALA A 13 23.79 -32.86 -19.98
N ILE A 14 22.70 -32.44 -20.62
CA ILE A 14 21.68 -31.64 -19.93
C ILE A 14 21.23 -32.58 -18.81
N PRO A 15 21.62 -32.36 -17.54
CA PRO A 15 21.38 -33.36 -16.53
C PRO A 15 19.88 -33.39 -16.29
N SER A 16 19.26 -34.49 -16.66
CA SER A 16 17.93 -34.89 -16.20
C SER A 16 17.87 -35.05 -14.67
N THR A 17 19.01 -34.95 -13.98
CA THR A 17 19.18 -34.96 -12.52
C THR A 17 19.30 -33.57 -11.88
N MET A 18 19.33 -32.47 -12.63
CA MET A 18 19.28 -31.10 -12.07
C MET A 18 17.86 -30.71 -11.66
N SER A 19 17.13 -31.65 -11.05
CA SER A 19 15.78 -31.41 -10.59
C SER A 19 15.81 -30.78 -9.20
N VAL A 20 15.17 -29.63 -9.09
CA VAL A 20 14.75 -29.06 -7.80
C VAL A 20 13.43 -29.72 -7.36
N ALA A 21 12.83 -30.63 -8.14
CA ALA A 21 11.64 -31.38 -7.68
C ALA A 21 12.00 -32.19 -6.43
N GLY A 22 11.31 -31.90 -5.32
CA GLY A 22 11.63 -32.42 -3.99
C GLY A 22 12.63 -31.59 -3.16
N ASN A 23 13.35 -30.63 -3.77
CA ASN A 23 14.06 -29.58 -3.03
C ASN A 23 13.03 -28.52 -2.68
N ASN A 24 12.79 -28.37 -1.39
CA ASN A 24 11.70 -27.63 -0.77
C ASN A 24 11.76 -26.12 -1.15
N ILE A 25 11.29 -25.78 -2.35
CA ILE A 25 11.09 -24.41 -2.80
C ILE A 25 10.01 -23.79 -1.94
N GLN A 26 10.32 -22.65 -1.34
CA GLN A 26 9.45 -22.01 -0.36
C GLN A 26 9.49 -20.50 -0.54
N VAL A 27 8.37 -19.87 -0.20
CA VAL A 27 8.30 -18.42 -0.03
C VAL A 27 9.00 -18.06 1.27
N LEU A 28 10.08 -17.30 1.19
CA LEU A 28 10.81 -16.79 2.35
C LEU A 28 10.16 -15.52 2.89
N SER A 29 9.81 -14.59 1.99
CA SER A 29 9.10 -13.35 2.31
C SER A 29 8.44 -12.79 1.05
N TYR A 30 7.44 -11.93 1.23
CA TYR A 30 6.79 -11.23 0.14
C TYR A 30 6.18 -9.93 0.64
N ASP A 31 6.03 -8.98 -0.28
CA ASP A 31 5.31 -7.73 -0.09
C ASP A 31 4.38 -7.50 -1.30
N ASP A 32 3.95 -6.25 -1.53
CA ASP A 32 3.02 -5.93 -2.61
C ASP A 32 3.65 -5.98 -4.00
N ARG A 33 4.97 -5.86 -4.10
CA ARG A 33 5.69 -5.74 -5.38
C ARG A 33 6.87 -6.70 -5.50
N ARG A 34 7.12 -7.51 -4.48
CA ARG A 34 8.24 -8.45 -4.45
C ARG A 34 7.87 -9.76 -3.77
N VAL A 35 8.36 -10.85 -4.34
CA VAL A 35 8.38 -12.17 -3.72
C VAL A 35 9.83 -12.63 -3.63
N THR A 36 10.24 -13.11 -2.46
CA THR A 36 11.56 -13.72 -2.24
C THR A 36 11.37 -15.20 -1.93
N LEU A 37 12.03 -16.04 -2.72
CA LEU A 37 12.03 -17.48 -2.56
C LEU A 37 13.34 -17.96 -1.94
N THR A 38 13.26 -19.09 -1.26
CA THR A 38 14.40 -19.88 -0.79
C THR A 38 14.17 -21.34 -1.17
N TRP A 39 15.25 -22.08 -1.32
CA TRP A 39 15.20 -23.51 -1.64
C TRP A 39 16.38 -24.24 -1.01
N ASN A 40 16.31 -25.57 -0.97
CA ASN A 40 17.46 -26.38 -0.57
C ASN A 40 18.48 -26.40 -1.73
N ALA A 41 19.76 -26.34 -1.38
CA ALA A 41 20.83 -26.45 -2.36
C ALA A 41 20.71 -27.75 -3.16
N VAL A 42 20.80 -27.65 -4.48
CA VAL A 42 20.87 -28.81 -5.36
C VAL A 42 22.29 -29.36 -5.30
N ASP A 43 22.44 -30.64 -4.96
CA ASP A 43 23.70 -31.36 -5.14
C ASP A 43 23.65 -32.12 -6.47
N VAL A 44 24.60 -31.85 -7.36
CA VAL A 44 24.69 -32.52 -8.67
C VAL A 44 26.04 -33.24 -8.75
N PRO A 45 26.08 -34.57 -8.54
CA PRO A 45 27.33 -35.31 -8.53
C PRO A 45 28.08 -35.19 -9.86
N GLY A 46 29.32 -34.68 -9.81
CA GLY A 46 30.26 -34.68 -10.93
C GLY A 46 30.10 -33.53 -11.95
N VAL A 47 29.14 -32.63 -11.79
CA VAL A 47 28.97 -31.43 -12.64
C VAL A 47 28.59 -30.23 -11.78
N GLY A 48 29.42 -29.18 -11.80
CA GLY A 48 29.07 -27.90 -11.19
C GLY A 48 28.03 -27.15 -12.02
N PHE A 49 27.20 -26.36 -11.35
CA PHE A 49 26.33 -25.36 -11.97
C PHE A 49 26.76 -23.98 -11.48
N TYR A 50 26.40 -22.93 -12.22
CA TYR A 50 26.82 -21.56 -11.90
C TYR A 50 25.65 -20.61 -11.63
N ASP A 51 24.42 -21.05 -11.91
CA ASP A 51 23.23 -20.22 -11.77
C ASP A 51 21.97 -21.04 -11.50
N TYR A 52 20.93 -20.38 -11.01
CA TYR A 52 19.56 -20.89 -11.00
C TYR A 52 18.71 -20.04 -11.94
N GLU A 53 18.16 -20.65 -12.99
CA GLU A 53 17.18 -19.98 -13.84
C GLU A 53 15.87 -19.86 -13.06
N LEU A 54 15.48 -18.63 -12.75
CA LEU A 54 14.22 -18.32 -12.10
C LEU A 54 13.12 -18.07 -13.13
N GLN A 55 11.94 -18.64 -12.94
CA GLN A 55 10.78 -18.40 -13.81
C GLN A 55 9.57 -17.89 -13.03
N VAL A 56 8.83 -16.97 -13.65
CA VAL A 56 7.62 -16.34 -13.09
C VAL A 56 6.54 -16.18 -14.15
N GLY A 57 5.27 -16.34 -13.78
CA GLY A 57 4.13 -16.17 -14.68
C GLY A 57 2.78 -16.14 -13.98
N SER A 58 1.70 -16.02 -14.76
CA SER A 58 0.31 -16.10 -14.26
C SER A 58 -0.22 -17.54 -14.14
N ASP A 59 0.53 -18.52 -14.62
CA ASP A 59 0.31 -19.95 -14.46
C ASP A 59 1.66 -20.70 -14.62
N CYS A 60 1.66 -22.02 -14.39
CA CYS A 60 2.86 -22.86 -14.47
C CYS A 60 3.16 -23.45 -15.87
N VAL A 61 2.39 -23.08 -16.90
CA VAL A 61 2.33 -23.82 -18.17
C VAL A 61 2.47 -22.91 -19.39
N ALA A 62 1.52 -22.01 -19.60
CA ALA A 62 1.37 -21.20 -20.81
C ALA A 62 1.95 -19.79 -20.68
N SER A 63 1.97 -19.22 -19.48
CA SER A 63 2.35 -17.82 -19.24
C SER A 63 3.61 -17.62 -18.41
N ILE A 64 4.35 -18.70 -18.13
CA ILE A 64 5.60 -18.65 -17.37
C ILE A 64 6.78 -18.26 -18.26
N VAL A 65 7.59 -17.31 -17.80
CA VAL A 65 8.77 -16.79 -18.51
C VAL A 65 9.98 -16.77 -17.59
N THR A 66 11.18 -16.76 -18.18
CA THR A 66 12.43 -16.59 -17.44
C THR A 66 12.52 -15.16 -16.88
N TYR A 67 12.74 -15.05 -15.58
CA TYR A 67 13.02 -13.80 -14.89
C TYR A 67 14.51 -13.49 -15.01
N SER A 68 14.86 -12.28 -15.41
CA SER A 68 16.26 -11.91 -15.58
C SER A 68 16.86 -11.48 -14.25
N ASP A 69 17.83 -12.26 -13.76
CA ASP A 69 18.65 -11.96 -12.59
C ASP A 69 20.15 -12.24 -12.86
N PRO A 70 21.06 -11.75 -12.00
CA PRO A 70 22.48 -12.03 -12.14
C PRO A 70 22.81 -13.50 -11.81
N HIS A 71 23.70 -14.12 -12.58
CA HIS A 71 24.13 -15.50 -12.33
C HIS A 71 24.58 -15.71 -10.87
N SER A 72 23.94 -16.67 -10.19
CA SER A 72 24.18 -16.93 -8.78
C SER A 72 23.91 -18.37 -8.37
N ILE A 73 24.80 -18.95 -7.57
CA ILE A 73 24.57 -20.25 -6.91
C ILE A 73 23.87 -20.12 -5.54
N ALA A 74 23.50 -18.89 -5.14
CA ALA A 74 22.80 -18.68 -3.88
C ALA A 74 21.42 -19.36 -3.92
N THR A 75 20.99 -19.89 -2.78
CA THR A 75 19.69 -20.56 -2.65
C THR A 75 18.58 -19.59 -2.25
N ILE A 76 18.65 -18.36 -2.76
CA ILE A 76 17.71 -17.27 -2.50
C ILE A 76 17.57 -16.43 -3.78
N GLY A 77 16.35 -16.07 -4.12
CA GLY A 77 16.05 -15.26 -5.31
C GLY A 77 14.85 -14.35 -5.07
N SER A 78 14.91 -13.12 -5.59
CA SER A 78 13.86 -12.12 -5.43
C SER A 78 13.33 -11.67 -6.79
N PHE A 79 12.01 -11.70 -6.93
CA PHE A 79 11.27 -11.20 -8.08
C PHE A 79 10.73 -9.82 -7.72
N TYR A 80 11.06 -8.79 -8.50
CA TYR A 80 10.69 -7.40 -8.24
C TYR A 80 9.70 -6.88 -9.26
N ASN A 81 9.11 -5.72 -8.99
CA ASN A 81 8.15 -5.03 -9.86
C ASN A 81 6.93 -5.90 -10.23
N LEU A 82 6.54 -6.80 -9.32
CA LEU A 82 5.33 -7.59 -9.48
C LEU A 82 4.09 -6.69 -9.32
N THR A 83 2.98 -7.09 -9.95
CA THR A 83 1.71 -6.40 -9.78
C THR A 83 1.14 -6.74 -8.40
N PRO A 84 0.68 -5.75 -7.62
CA PRO A 84 0.00 -6.02 -6.37
C PRO A 84 -1.31 -6.79 -6.53
N ASP A 85 -1.76 -7.43 -5.46
CA ASP A 85 -2.96 -8.29 -5.40
C ASP A 85 -3.04 -9.36 -6.51
N THR A 86 -1.89 -9.81 -7.03
CA THR A 86 -1.82 -10.71 -8.19
C THR A 86 -1.17 -12.02 -7.79
N THR A 87 -1.81 -13.14 -8.15
CA THR A 87 -1.23 -14.47 -7.95
C THR A 87 -0.18 -14.73 -9.03
N TYR A 88 1.05 -14.96 -8.60
CA TYR A 88 2.15 -15.37 -9.45
C TYR A 88 2.55 -16.81 -9.16
N TYR A 89 3.04 -17.48 -10.20
CA TYR A 89 3.55 -18.84 -10.16
C TYR A 89 5.04 -18.83 -10.43
N PHE A 90 5.78 -19.63 -9.66
CA PHE A 90 7.24 -19.66 -9.66
C PHE A 90 7.76 -21.08 -9.74
N ARG A 91 8.86 -21.23 -10.47
CA ARG A 91 9.69 -22.43 -10.47
C ARG A 91 11.12 -22.05 -10.82
N LEU A 92 12.05 -22.96 -10.56
CA LEU A 92 13.45 -22.74 -10.90
C LEU A 92 14.16 -24.03 -11.33
N ALA A 93 15.28 -23.89 -12.02
CA ALA A 93 16.16 -24.99 -12.38
C ALA A 93 17.63 -24.56 -12.26
N ALA A 94 18.52 -25.47 -11.85
CA ALA A 94 19.95 -25.21 -11.88
C ALA A 94 20.46 -25.15 -13.34
N VAL A 95 21.44 -24.30 -13.61
CA VAL A 95 21.98 -24.02 -14.96
C VAL A 95 23.48 -24.28 -15.01
N ASN A 96 23.89 -25.09 -15.98
CA ASN A 96 25.30 -25.33 -16.29
C ASN A 96 25.62 -24.95 -17.74
N ALA A 97 26.82 -25.30 -18.23
CA ALA A 97 27.26 -24.95 -19.58
C ALA A 97 26.39 -25.56 -20.70
N SER A 98 25.59 -26.59 -20.38
CA SER A 98 24.67 -27.27 -21.31
C SER A 98 23.27 -26.68 -21.29
N GLY A 99 22.96 -25.76 -20.37
CA GLY A 99 21.66 -25.14 -20.18
C GLY A 99 21.00 -25.47 -18.84
N ALA A 100 19.71 -25.11 -18.73
CA ALA A 100 18.89 -25.35 -17.56
C ALA A 100 18.49 -26.83 -17.43
N GLY A 101 18.45 -27.32 -16.18
CA GLY A 101 17.99 -28.65 -15.81
C GLY A 101 16.47 -28.82 -15.79
N THR A 102 16.02 -29.85 -15.07
CA THR A 102 14.59 -30.08 -14.81
C THR A 102 14.05 -29.03 -13.84
N MET A 103 12.93 -28.41 -14.20
CA MET A 103 12.26 -27.42 -13.35
C MET A 103 11.79 -28.03 -12.03
N SER A 104 11.81 -27.22 -10.97
CA SER A 104 11.21 -27.52 -9.68
C SER A 104 9.71 -27.80 -9.79
N ASP A 105 9.12 -28.28 -8.68
CA ASP A 105 7.70 -28.12 -8.46
C ASP A 105 7.31 -26.64 -8.59
N CYS A 106 6.13 -26.39 -9.14
CA CYS A 106 5.63 -25.04 -9.30
C CYS A 106 4.87 -24.63 -8.04
N ILE A 107 5.24 -23.48 -7.46
CA ILE A 107 4.54 -22.89 -6.32
C ILE A 107 3.88 -21.58 -6.72
N SER A 108 2.87 -21.17 -5.96
CA SER A 108 2.20 -19.89 -6.17
C SER A 108 2.30 -19.01 -4.94
N GLN A 109 2.43 -17.70 -5.15
CA GLN A 109 2.28 -16.70 -4.11
C GLN A 109 1.46 -15.54 -4.65
N LYS A 110 0.42 -15.13 -3.91
CA LYS A 110 -0.28 -13.87 -4.16
C LYS A 110 0.54 -12.75 -3.52
N THR A 111 0.92 -11.73 -4.30
CA THR A 111 1.49 -10.50 -3.73
C THR A 111 0.50 -9.88 -2.76
N LEU A 112 0.99 -9.11 -1.79
CA LEU A 112 0.06 -8.30 -1.00
C LEU A 112 -0.69 -7.35 -1.96
N ALA A 113 -1.90 -6.97 -1.57
CA ALA A 113 -2.49 -5.78 -2.17
C ALA A 113 -1.48 -4.63 -2.05
N ALA A 114 -1.50 -3.71 -3.03
CA ALA A 114 -0.69 -2.50 -2.92
C ALA A 114 -0.98 -1.92 -1.54
N ALA A 115 0.05 -1.50 -0.80
CA ALA A 115 -0.19 -0.79 0.44
C ALA A 115 -1.21 0.30 0.11
N SER A 116 -2.44 0.10 0.58
CA SER A 116 -3.53 0.98 0.25
C SER A 116 -3.22 2.22 1.07
N GLY A 117 -2.53 3.19 0.46
CA GLY A 117 -2.38 4.54 1.01
C GLY A 117 -3.74 5.19 1.28
N GLY A 118 -4.83 4.55 0.88
CA GLY A 118 -5.93 4.30 1.76
C GLY A 118 -6.88 3.27 1.21
N ILE A 119 -7.84 2.91 2.06
CA ILE A 119 -9.11 2.32 1.68
C ILE A 119 -9.48 2.89 0.31
N GLU A 120 -9.69 2.07 -0.72
CA GLU A 120 -10.26 2.53 -1.99
C GLU A 120 -11.77 2.57 -1.82
N HIS A 121 -12.42 3.66 -2.27
CA HIS A 121 -13.86 3.87 -2.49
C HIS A 121 -14.77 2.68 -2.10
N GLN A 122 -14.83 2.41 -0.79
CA GLN A 122 -15.84 1.59 -0.18
C GLN A 122 -16.74 2.59 0.51
N ASP A 123 -18.03 2.55 0.20
CA ASP A 123 -19.04 3.11 1.08
C ASP A 123 -18.86 2.45 2.45
N VAL A 124 -18.10 3.09 3.33
CA VAL A 124 -17.89 2.60 4.68
C VAL A 124 -19.25 2.63 5.35
N GLU A 125 -19.77 1.45 5.71
CA GLU A 125 -21.03 1.31 6.42
C GLU A 125 -21.03 2.20 7.67
N SER A 126 -22.18 2.77 8.03
CA SER A 126 -22.28 3.66 9.20
C SER A 126 -21.85 2.97 10.48
N GLY A 127 -21.16 3.70 11.37
CA GLY A 127 -20.88 3.27 12.74
C GLY A 127 -19.61 2.43 12.92
N GLN A 128 -18.70 2.42 11.94
CA GLN A 128 -17.39 1.81 12.11
C GLN A 128 -16.52 2.61 13.07
N THR A 129 -15.59 1.91 13.72
CA THR A 129 -14.58 2.50 14.59
C THR A 129 -13.19 2.22 14.02
N PHE A 130 -12.38 3.26 13.90
CA PHE A 130 -11.01 3.22 13.45
C PHE A 130 -10.07 3.55 14.60
N ASP A 131 -8.99 2.78 14.73
CA ASP A 131 -7.99 2.99 15.77
C ASP A 131 -7.21 4.30 15.57
N ALA A 132 -6.56 4.76 16.65
CA ALA A 132 -5.73 5.95 16.61
C ALA A 132 -4.57 5.80 15.60
N GLY A 133 -4.28 6.88 14.87
CA GLY A 133 -3.19 6.90 13.88
C GLY A 133 -3.51 6.22 12.54
N ALA A 134 -4.78 5.86 12.29
CA ALA A 134 -5.19 5.38 10.97
C ALA A 134 -4.93 6.43 9.88
N GLU A 135 -4.66 5.99 8.65
CA GLU A 135 -4.46 6.87 7.49
C GLU A 135 -5.37 6.45 6.33
N PHE A 136 -6.03 7.43 5.72
CA PHE A 136 -6.94 7.26 4.60
C PHE A 136 -6.45 7.99 3.35
N ALA A 137 -6.81 7.43 2.20
CA ALA A 137 -6.39 7.87 0.87
C ALA A 137 -7.05 9.19 0.50
N GLU A 138 -6.51 9.79 -0.55
CA GLU A 138 -7.16 10.87 -1.25
C GLU A 138 -8.53 10.41 -1.81
N GLY A 139 -9.51 11.29 -1.79
CA GLY A 139 -10.83 11.05 -2.37
C GLY A 139 -11.72 10.07 -1.60
N GLN A 140 -11.36 9.71 -0.36
CA GLN A 140 -12.14 8.75 0.40
C GLN A 140 -13.50 9.26 0.85
N SER A 141 -14.55 8.46 0.71
CA SER A 141 -15.90 8.85 1.15
C SER A 141 -16.37 8.08 2.37
N PHE A 142 -16.78 8.84 3.39
CA PHE A 142 -17.52 8.41 4.56
C PHE A 142 -18.92 9.06 4.57
N SER A 143 -19.46 9.44 3.40
CA SER A 143 -20.76 10.14 3.31
C SER A 143 -21.97 9.28 3.65
N SER A 144 -21.80 7.95 3.65
CA SER A 144 -22.88 6.97 3.87
C SER A 144 -23.30 6.81 5.33
N GLY A 145 -22.57 7.41 6.28
CA GLY A 145 -22.95 7.46 7.69
C GLY A 145 -21.82 7.96 8.59
N THR A 146 -22.15 8.28 9.84
CA THR A 146 -21.17 8.75 10.81
C THR A 146 -20.25 7.62 11.25
N GLN A 147 -18.96 7.93 11.39
CA GLN A 147 -17.92 7.00 11.82
C GLN A 147 -17.28 7.45 13.14
N THR A 148 -16.52 6.57 13.79
CA THR A 148 -15.70 6.92 14.96
C THR A 148 -14.23 6.81 14.59
N PHE A 149 -13.50 7.91 14.66
CA PHE A 149 -12.06 7.94 14.35
C PHE A 149 -11.25 8.16 15.63
N GLY A 150 -10.26 7.30 15.86
CA GLY A 150 -9.29 7.48 16.92
C GLY A 150 -8.47 8.77 16.75
N ALA A 151 -7.72 9.13 17.79
CA ALA A 151 -6.87 10.32 17.76
C ALA A 151 -5.79 10.22 16.66
N ASN A 152 -5.40 11.35 16.10
CA ASN A 152 -4.35 11.45 15.08
C ASN A 152 -4.64 10.64 13.81
N THR A 153 -5.91 10.39 13.49
CA THR A 153 -6.29 9.84 12.18
C THR A 153 -5.96 10.85 11.10
N LYS A 154 -5.33 10.40 10.02
CA LYS A 154 -4.94 11.20 8.88
C LYS A 154 -5.86 10.97 7.70
N PHE A 155 -6.41 12.05 7.18
CA PHE A 155 -7.22 12.07 5.97
C PHE A 155 -6.47 12.87 4.90
N ASN A 156 -6.22 12.24 3.76
CA ASN A 156 -5.63 12.91 2.61
C ASN A 156 -6.70 13.69 1.81
N ALA A 157 -6.27 14.40 0.76
CA ALA A 157 -7.09 15.41 0.09
C ALA A 157 -8.40 14.84 -0.47
N GLY A 158 -9.48 15.61 -0.41
CA GLY A 158 -10.75 15.25 -1.01
C GLY A 158 -11.55 14.21 -0.24
N THR A 159 -11.23 13.94 1.04
CA THR A 159 -12.09 13.05 1.84
C THR A 159 -13.46 13.69 2.10
N GLU A 160 -14.53 12.92 1.93
CA GLU A 160 -15.91 13.32 2.21
C GLU A 160 -16.43 12.69 3.50
N PHE A 161 -17.18 13.45 4.28
CA PHE A 161 -17.78 12.99 5.54
C PHE A 161 -19.29 13.18 5.53
N ALA A 162 -20.01 12.25 6.17
CA ALA A 162 -21.45 12.37 6.38
C ALA A 162 -21.82 13.62 7.19
N ALA A 163 -23.08 14.02 7.08
CA ALA A 163 -23.66 14.99 8.00
C ALA A 163 -23.64 14.45 9.44
N SER A 164 -23.60 15.36 10.42
CA SER A 164 -23.54 15.04 11.84
C SER A 164 -22.31 14.21 12.27
N GLN A 165 -21.23 14.22 11.47
CA GLN A 165 -19.98 13.58 11.84
C GLN A 165 -19.35 14.27 13.06
N GLU A 166 -18.98 13.50 14.08
CA GLU A 166 -18.28 14.01 15.26
C GLU A 166 -16.81 13.57 15.25
N PHE A 167 -15.90 14.53 15.33
CA PHE A 167 -14.47 14.29 15.55
C PHE A 167 -14.16 14.61 17.01
N THR A 168 -14.25 13.61 17.88
CA THR A 168 -14.04 13.76 19.33
C THR A 168 -12.55 13.89 19.72
N ALA A 169 -11.65 13.48 18.83
CA ALA A 169 -10.21 13.63 18.95
C ALA A 169 -9.62 14.47 17.80
N VAL A 170 -8.44 15.05 18.03
CA VAL A 170 -7.73 15.86 17.02
C VAL A 170 -7.30 14.96 15.87
N GLN A 171 -7.57 15.41 14.65
CA GLN A 171 -7.26 14.71 13.41
C GLN A 171 -6.28 15.50 12.53
N THR A 172 -5.71 14.83 11.53
CA THR A 172 -4.88 15.47 10.51
C THR A 172 -5.61 15.48 9.18
N PHE A 173 -5.99 16.66 8.69
CA PHE A 173 -6.59 16.84 7.38
C PHE A 173 -5.55 17.44 6.43
N SER A 174 -5.22 16.73 5.36
CA SER A 174 -4.27 17.18 4.33
C SER A 174 -5.02 17.53 3.06
N GLY A 175 -4.83 18.74 2.54
CA GLY A 175 -5.63 19.24 1.40
C GLY A 175 -7.05 19.63 1.81
N THR A 176 -7.92 19.79 0.81
CA THR A 176 -9.32 20.21 1.03
C THR A 176 -10.21 19.01 1.30
N GLN A 177 -10.92 19.02 2.43
CA GLN A 177 -11.92 18.01 2.76
C GLN A 177 -13.35 18.49 2.48
N VAL A 178 -14.32 17.58 2.38
CA VAL A 178 -15.75 17.88 2.30
C VAL A 178 -16.44 17.38 3.56
N PHE A 179 -16.83 18.30 4.45
CA PHE A 179 -17.55 17.97 5.68
C PHE A 179 -19.05 18.11 5.45
N GLY A 180 -19.85 17.10 5.81
CA GLY A 180 -21.30 17.22 5.82
C GLY A 180 -21.80 18.25 6.83
N ALA A 181 -23.05 18.69 6.72
CA ALA A 181 -23.64 19.64 7.66
C ALA A 181 -23.64 19.12 9.09
N SER A 182 -23.56 20.01 10.08
CA SER A 182 -23.57 19.69 11.51
C SER A 182 -22.39 18.81 11.96
N THR A 183 -21.27 18.85 11.23
CA THR A 183 -20.00 18.28 11.67
C THR A 183 -19.49 19.04 12.89
N THR A 184 -19.04 18.30 13.90
CA THR A 184 -18.46 18.85 15.13
C THR A 184 -17.00 18.46 15.26
N PHE A 185 -16.14 19.43 15.51
CA PHE A 185 -14.71 19.23 15.75
C PHE A 185 -14.36 19.46 17.20
N THR A 186 -13.50 18.60 17.74
CA THR A 186 -12.96 18.76 19.10
C THR A 186 -12.09 20.02 19.25
N ALA A 187 -11.76 20.34 20.49
CA ALA A 187 -10.88 21.46 20.83
C ALA A 187 -9.45 21.24 20.31
N GLY A 188 -8.78 22.33 19.91
CA GLY A 188 -7.39 22.30 19.46
C GLY A 188 -7.16 21.72 18.06
N GLN A 189 -8.22 21.51 17.26
CA GLN A 189 -8.11 21.07 15.88
C GLN A 189 -7.38 22.14 15.03
N ALA A 190 -6.56 21.72 14.06
CA ALA A 190 -5.93 22.61 13.10
C ALA A 190 -6.34 22.27 11.66
N PHE A 191 -6.57 23.27 10.84
CA PHE A 191 -6.90 23.13 9.42
C PHE A 191 -5.89 23.86 8.54
N GLN A 192 -5.50 23.19 7.45
CA GLN A 192 -4.54 23.69 6.47
C GLN A 192 -5.15 24.78 5.56
N PRO A 193 -4.32 25.54 4.81
CA PRO A 193 -4.81 26.61 3.95
C PRO A 193 -5.84 26.15 2.92
N GLY A 194 -6.82 27.00 2.63
CA GLY A 194 -7.81 26.73 1.58
C GLY A 194 -8.89 25.70 1.92
N GLN A 195 -9.03 25.32 3.20
CA GLN A 195 -10.16 24.50 3.64
C GLN A 195 -11.49 25.25 3.48
N SER A 196 -12.55 24.52 3.08
CA SER A 196 -13.89 25.08 2.89
C SER A 196 -14.91 24.35 3.76
N PHE A 197 -15.68 25.10 4.53
CA PHE A 197 -16.75 24.63 5.42
C PHE A 197 -18.10 25.19 4.95
N THR A 198 -18.47 24.88 3.70
CA THR A 198 -19.63 25.51 3.05
C THR A 198 -20.90 24.67 3.09
N ALA A 199 -20.84 23.44 3.60
CA ALA A 199 -22.01 22.57 3.73
C ALA A 199 -22.64 22.75 5.12
N GLY A 200 -23.62 23.64 5.23
CA GLY A 200 -24.37 23.88 6.47
C GLY A 200 -23.55 24.43 7.65
N THR A 201 -24.16 24.46 8.83
CA THR A 201 -23.52 24.87 10.09
C THR A 201 -22.54 23.81 10.57
N GLN A 202 -21.31 24.20 10.86
CA GLN A 202 -20.32 23.38 11.57
C GLN A 202 -20.06 23.96 12.96
N THR A 203 -19.62 23.10 13.87
CA THR A 203 -19.29 23.47 15.25
C THR A 203 -17.81 23.20 15.51
N PHE A 204 -17.08 24.24 15.94
CA PHE A 204 -15.66 24.15 16.22
C PHE A 204 -15.36 24.29 17.71
N GLY A 205 -14.66 23.32 18.28
CA GLY A 205 -14.18 23.36 19.66
C GLY A 205 -13.24 24.53 19.92
N ALA A 206 -12.97 24.79 21.21
CA ALA A 206 -12.09 25.87 21.62
C ALA A 206 -10.66 25.69 21.10
N GLY A 207 -9.95 26.78 20.80
CA GLY A 207 -8.55 26.69 20.36
C GLY A 207 -8.35 26.15 18.95
N THR A 208 -9.38 26.12 18.09
CA THR A 208 -9.23 25.68 16.70
C THR A 208 -8.42 26.71 15.92
N THR A 209 -7.48 26.23 15.09
CA THR A 209 -6.64 27.08 14.23
C THR A 209 -6.99 26.83 12.77
N PHE A 210 -7.36 27.90 12.07
CA PHE A 210 -7.63 27.90 10.64
C PHE A 210 -6.52 28.67 9.93
N ALA A 211 -5.86 28.05 8.96
CA ALA A 211 -4.85 28.73 8.16
C ALA A 211 -5.49 29.72 7.16
N ASN A 212 -4.63 30.42 6.40
CA ASN A 212 -5.04 31.46 5.47
C ASN A 212 -6.07 30.96 4.43
N HIS A 213 -6.94 31.88 4.00
CA HIS A 213 -7.94 31.66 2.96
C HIS A 213 -8.97 30.56 3.26
N THR A 214 -9.30 30.35 4.54
CA THR A 214 -10.38 29.43 4.94
C THR A 214 -11.75 30.06 4.68
N HIS A 215 -12.70 29.29 4.12
CA HIS A 215 -14.05 29.77 3.82
C HIS A 215 -15.10 29.03 4.67
N PHE A 216 -16.04 29.79 5.23
CA PHE A 216 -17.10 29.32 6.10
C PHE A 216 -18.48 29.67 5.55
N ALA A 217 -19.43 28.72 5.64
CA ALA A 217 -20.84 28.95 5.29
C ALA A 217 -21.52 29.97 6.22
N ASP A 218 -22.79 30.25 5.93
CA ASP A 218 -23.66 30.96 6.86
C ASP A 218 -23.82 30.19 8.18
N SER A 219 -24.16 30.92 9.24
CA SER A 219 -24.55 30.38 10.55
C SER A 219 -23.54 29.41 11.16
N GLN A 220 -22.24 29.64 10.98
CA GLN A 220 -21.22 28.86 11.71
C GLN A 220 -21.21 29.23 13.20
N GLU A 221 -20.84 28.25 14.03
CA GLU A 221 -20.67 28.41 15.46
C GLU A 221 -19.23 28.11 15.88
N PHE A 222 -18.54 29.15 16.34
CA PHE A 222 -17.17 29.04 16.83
C PHE A 222 -17.13 29.05 18.36
N GLY A 223 -16.42 28.09 18.96
CA GLY A 223 -16.07 28.12 20.38
C GLY A 223 -15.13 29.28 20.74
N SER A 224 -14.60 29.31 21.96
CA SER A 224 -13.65 30.35 22.39
C SER A 224 -12.23 30.13 21.85
N VAL A 225 -11.44 31.20 21.77
CA VAL A 225 -9.99 31.15 21.47
C VAL A 225 -9.69 30.61 20.07
N GLN A 226 -10.45 31.00 19.06
CA GLN A 226 -10.12 30.61 17.68
C GLN A 226 -8.96 31.45 17.13
N SER A 227 -8.21 30.87 16.20
CA SER A 227 -7.20 31.59 15.40
C SER A 227 -7.56 31.45 13.92
N PHE A 228 -7.77 32.57 13.23
CA PHE A 228 -8.07 32.62 11.80
C PHE A 228 -6.91 33.27 11.05
N GLY A 229 -6.37 32.60 10.03
CA GLY A 229 -5.37 33.16 9.14
C GLY A 229 -5.91 34.26 8.21
N GLU A 230 -4.99 34.91 7.51
CA GLU A 230 -5.29 35.98 6.54
C GLU A 230 -6.35 35.53 5.52
N GLY A 231 -7.29 36.41 5.17
CA GLY A 231 -8.25 36.16 4.10
C GLY A 231 -9.37 35.17 4.43
N ALA A 232 -9.61 34.86 5.71
CA ALA A 232 -10.76 34.08 6.14
C ALA A 232 -12.09 34.77 5.74
N LYS A 233 -13.05 33.99 5.23
CA LYS A 233 -14.36 34.48 4.77
C LYS A 233 -15.49 33.80 5.54
N PHE A 234 -16.46 34.59 6.00
CA PHE A 234 -17.58 34.12 6.81
C PHE A 234 -18.91 34.44 6.14
N GLY A 235 -19.80 33.46 6.14
CA GLY A 235 -21.19 33.69 5.78
C GLY A 235 -21.94 34.53 6.81
N SER A 236 -23.13 34.95 6.43
CA SER A 236 -24.10 35.66 7.27
C SER A 236 -24.46 34.87 8.53
N SER A 237 -24.89 35.56 9.59
CA SER A 237 -25.35 34.94 10.85
C SER A 237 -24.31 34.08 11.59
N THR A 238 -23.03 34.18 11.23
CA THR A 238 -21.93 33.53 11.95
C THR A 238 -21.82 34.08 13.37
N THR A 239 -21.70 33.18 14.34
CA THR A 239 -21.53 33.52 15.76
C THR A 239 -20.15 33.13 16.27
N PHE A 240 -19.51 34.07 16.95
CA PHE A 240 -18.17 33.89 17.51
C PHE A 240 -18.23 33.81 19.04
N GLY A 241 -17.57 32.79 19.61
CA GLY A 241 -17.26 32.75 21.03
C GLY A 241 -16.29 33.87 21.46
N ALA A 242 -16.08 34.00 22.76
CA ALA A 242 -15.19 35.03 23.31
C ALA A 242 -13.72 34.76 22.97
N THR A 243 -13.01 35.86 22.61
CA THR A 243 -11.56 35.93 22.30
C THR A 243 -11.19 35.15 21.03
N ASN A 244 -10.91 35.85 19.92
CA ASN A 244 -10.37 35.25 18.70
C ASN A 244 -9.16 36.04 18.20
N THR A 245 -8.23 35.37 17.55
CA THR A 245 -7.05 35.96 16.90
C THR A 245 -7.27 35.95 15.39
N TRP A 246 -6.87 37.03 14.74
CA TRP A 246 -7.02 37.25 13.31
C TRP A 246 -5.64 37.52 12.73
N GLY A 247 -5.26 36.77 11.69
CA GLY A 247 -4.07 37.03 10.90
C GLY A 247 -4.26 38.29 10.08
N ASP A 248 -3.24 39.14 10.09
CA ASP A 248 -3.16 40.35 9.27
C ASP A 248 -2.98 40.01 7.78
#